data_AF-A0A2T4JXC0-F1
#
_entry.id   AF-A0A2T4JXC0-F1
#
_cell.length_a   1.000
_cell.length_b   1.000
_cell.length_c   1.000
_cell.angle_alpha   90.00
_cell.angle_beta   90.00
_cell.angle_gamma   90.00
#
_symmetry.space_group_name_H-M   'P 1'
#
loop_
_entity.id
_entity.type
_entity.pdbx_description
1 polymer ?
#
loop_
_entity_poly.entity_id
_entity_poly.type
_entity_poly.pdbx_seq_one_letter_code
_entity_poly.pdbx_strand_id
1 'polypeptide(L)'
;MAEARSVGRLALRVEGDWWVAYHAAGGTMEGAAPLGSIAMAAVTGNTARKAGFLALMQEVLADRVEQDTGLRPQFTAPARAPEHERSGRA
;
A
#
# COMPACT_ATOMS: atom_id res chain seq x y z
N MET A 1 -13.22 -8.51 -23.83
CA MET A 1 -12.45 -7.53 -23.04
C MET A 1 -12.20 -8.17 -21.68
N ALA A 2 -10.94 -8.30 -21.24
CA ALA A 2 -10.64 -8.95 -19.97
C ALA A 2 -11.17 -8.08 -18.81
N GLU A 3 -12.01 -8.64 -17.95
CA GLU A 3 -12.46 -7.98 -16.72
C GLU A 3 -11.25 -7.64 -15.86
N ALA A 4 -11.05 -6.35 -15.58
CA ALA A 4 -10.05 -5.90 -14.62
C ALA A 4 -10.48 -6.34 -13.21
N ARG A 5 -10.10 -7.55 -12.81
CA ARG A 5 -10.28 -7.99 -11.42
C ARG A 5 -9.37 -7.15 -10.52
N SER A 6 -9.98 -6.37 -9.64
CA SER A 6 -9.23 -5.66 -8.60
C SER A 6 -8.69 -6.69 -7.60
N VAL A 7 -7.40 -6.99 -7.71
CA VAL A 7 -6.63 -7.87 -6.81
C VAL A 7 -6.29 -7.22 -5.46
N GLY A 8 -6.92 -6.07 -5.18
CA GLY A 8 -6.67 -5.23 -4.01
C GLY A 8 -5.86 -3.98 -4.33
N ARG A 9 -5.39 -3.30 -3.30
CA ARG A 9 -4.54 -2.11 -3.37
C ARG A 9 -3.54 -2.05 -2.23
N LEU A 10 -2.48 -1.27 -2.45
CA LEU A 10 -1.56 -0.86 -1.40
C LEU A 10 -2.17 0.32 -0.63
N ALA A 11 -2.51 0.10 0.64
CA ALA A 11 -2.98 1.14 1.54
C ALA A 11 -1.85 1.55 2.49
N LEU A 12 -1.73 2.85 2.76
CA LEU A 12 -0.67 3.40 3.61
C LEU A 12 -1.31 4.21 4.74
N ARG A 13 -0.95 3.90 5.98
CA ARG A 13 -1.48 4.58 7.18
C ARG A 13 -0.36 4.99 8.11
N VAL A 14 -0.59 6.05 8.89
CA VAL A 14 0.31 6.46 9.96
C VAL A 14 -0.27 5.92 11.27
N GLU A 15 0.50 5.10 11.97
CA GLU A 15 0.13 4.49 13.24
C GLU A 15 1.20 4.83 14.28
N GLY A 16 0.89 5.78 15.16
CA GLY A 16 1.87 6.33 16.10
C GLY A 16 3.05 6.99 15.37
N ASP A 17 4.24 6.40 15.52
CA ASP A 17 5.50 6.83 14.88
C ASP A 17 5.85 6.02 13.63
N TRP A 18 4.94 5.16 13.17
CA TRP A 18 5.15 4.27 12.03
C TRP A 18 4.32 4.68 10.83
N TRP A 19 4.91 4.55 9.65
CA TRP A 19 4.20 4.53 8.38
C TRP A 19 4.07 3.08 7.94
N VAL A 20 2.85 2.57 7.92
CA VAL A 20 2.55 1.15 7.72
C VAL A 20 1.87 0.95 6.38
N ALA A 21 2.36 -0.03 5.62
CA ALA A 21 1.84 -0.48 4.34
C ALA A 21 1.00 -1.74 4.54
N TYR A 22 -0.18 -1.76 3.92
CA TYR A 22 -1.12 -2.88 3.96
C TYR A 22 -1.51 -3.31 2.55
N HIS A 23 -1.74 -4.61 2.38
CA HIS A 23 -2.52 -5.14 1.28
C HIS A 23 -3.99 -5.18 1.69
N ALA A 24 -4.83 -4.42 1.00
CA ALA A 24 -6.27 -4.37 1.27
C ALA A 24 -7.05 -4.87 0.04
N ALA A 25 -8.07 -5.72 0.26
CA ALA A 25 -9.00 -6.10 -0.79
C ALA A 25 -9.89 -4.91 -1.21
N GLY A 26 -10.30 -4.87 -2.48
CA GLY A 26 -10.91 -3.67 -3.09
C GLY A 26 -12.09 -3.08 -2.31
N GLY A 27 -11.94 -1.82 -1.87
CA GLY A 27 -13.01 -1.00 -1.30
C GLY A 27 -13.11 -1.00 0.24
N THR A 28 -12.39 -1.86 0.95
CA THR A 28 -12.40 -1.92 2.42
C THR A 28 -11.01 -2.22 2.99
N MET A 29 -10.81 -1.93 4.28
CA MET A 29 -9.61 -2.31 5.05
C MET A 29 -9.87 -3.55 5.92
N GLU A 30 -11.07 -4.13 5.83
CA GLU A 30 -11.40 -5.39 6.48
C GLU A 30 -10.55 -6.53 5.89
N GLY A 31 -9.83 -7.24 6.76
CA GLY A 31 -8.87 -8.27 6.34
C GLY A 31 -7.57 -7.73 5.73
N ALA A 32 -7.27 -6.42 5.87
CA ALA A 32 -6.03 -5.85 5.36
C ALA A 32 -4.80 -6.44 6.08
N ALA A 33 -3.89 -7.04 5.30
CA ALA A 33 -2.69 -7.68 5.82
C ALA A 33 -1.51 -6.68 5.83
N PRO A 34 -0.77 -6.52 6.94
CA PRO A 34 0.40 -5.66 6.96
C PRO A 34 1.51 -6.26 6.08
N LEU A 35 2.09 -5.43 5.21
CA LEU A 35 3.22 -5.78 4.34
C LEU A 35 4.55 -5.32 4.93
N GLY A 36 4.55 -4.16 5.58
CA GLY A 36 5.75 -3.58 6.16
C GLY A 36 5.49 -2.26 6.84
N SER A 37 6.43 -1.82 7.67
CA SER A 37 6.38 -0.51 8.30
C SER A 37 7.76 0.15 8.29
N ILE A 38 7.76 1.47 8.29
CA ILE A 38 8.97 2.30 8.40
C ILE A 38 8.73 3.42 9.39
N ALA A 39 9.74 3.75 10.20
CA ALA A 39 9.63 4.86 11.14
C ALA A 39 9.36 6.17 10.38
N MET A 40 8.38 6.95 10.82
CA MET A 40 8.06 8.27 10.25
C MET A 40 9.28 9.18 10.25
N ALA A 41 10.11 9.12 11.30
CA ALA A 41 11.36 9.88 11.38
C ALA A 41 12.36 9.53 10.26
N ALA A 42 12.31 8.32 9.70
CA ALA A 42 13.20 7.92 8.61
C ALA A 42 12.80 8.51 7.25
N VAL A 43 11.50 8.81 7.05
CA VAL A 43 10.93 9.27 5.77
C VAL A 43 10.46 10.73 5.79
N THR A 44 10.24 11.31 6.97
CA THR A 44 9.88 12.73 7.10
C THR A 44 11.00 13.61 6.59
N GLY A 45 10.71 14.46 5.60
CA GLY A 45 11.71 15.32 4.95
C GLY A 45 12.67 14.60 4.00
N ASN A 46 12.55 13.27 3.83
CA ASN A 46 13.38 12.50 2.90
C ASN A 46 12.53 11.82 1.83
N THR A 47 12.32 12.53 0.72
CA THR A 47 11.50 12.07 -0.40
C THR A 47 12.04 10.81 -1.07
N ALA A 48 13.37 10.64 -1.12
CA ALA A 48 14.01 9.46 -1.69
C ALA A 48 13.71 8.19 -0.87
N ARG A 49 13.82 8.25 0.46
CA ARG A 49 13.45 7.13 1.34
C ARG A 49 11.96 6.83 1.28
N LYS A 50 11.13 7.86 1.25
CA LYS A 50 9.67 7.69 1.10
C LYS A 50 9.32 6.97 -0.21
N ALA A 51 9.93 7.37 -1.32
CA ALA A 51 9.74 6.75 -2.62
C ALA A 51 10.29 5.32 -2.67
N GLY A 52 11.48 5.08 -2.09
CA GLY A 52 12.10 3.76 -2.02
C GLY A 52 11.27 2.77 -1.21
N PHE A 53 10.75 3.18 -0.05
CA PHE A 53 9.83 2.36 0.73
C PHE A 53 8.55 2.04 -0.06
N LEU A 54 7.96 3.04 -0.72
CA LEU A 54 6.77 2.84 -1.53
C LEU A 54 7.00 1.84 -2.68
N ALA A 55 8.12 1.98 -3.41
CA ALA A 55 8.48 1.09 -4.50
C ALA A 55 8.67 -0.36 -4.01
N LEU A 56 9.39 -0.55 -2.91
CA LEU A 56 9.56 -1.87 -2.30
C LEU A 56 8.23 -2.50 -1.90
N MET A 57 7.32 -1.74 -1.28
CA MET A 57 6.00 -2.27 -0.90
C MET A 57 5.12 -2.60 -2.10
N GLN A 58 5.27 -1.88 -3.22
CA GLN A 58 4.63 -2.24 -4.48
C GLN A 58 5.17 -3.57 -5.02
N GLU A 59 6.49 -3.76 -5.04
CA GLU A 59 7.11 -5.02 -5.47
C GLU A 59 6.66 -6.20 -4.61
N VAL A 60 6.69 -6.05 -3.28
CA VAL A 60 6.21 -7.09 -2.34
C VAL A 60 4.74 -7.44 -2.59
N LEU A 61 3.89 -6.44 -2.83
CA LEU A 61 2.49 -6.68 -3.16
C LEU A 61 2.33 -7.38 -4.52
N ALA A 62 3.11 -7.00 -5.52
CA ALA A 62 3.09 -7.66 -6.82
C ALA A 62 3.47 -9.13 -6.72
N ASP A 63 4.55 -9.44 -5.98
CA ASP A 63 5.01 -10.80 -5.78
C ASP A 63 3.95 -11.63 -5.04
N ARG A 64 3.30 -11.06 -4.02
CA ARG A 64 2.23 -11.74 -3.29
C ARG A 64 1.01 -12.02 -4.17
N VAL A 65 0.56 -11.04 -4.96
CA VAL A 65 -0.56 -11.24 -5.88
C VAL A 65 -0.21 -12.26 -6.96
N GLU A 66 1.01 -12.23 -7.49
CA GLU A 66 1.48 -13.19 -8.48
C GLU A 66 1.53 -14.61 -7.91
N GLN A 67 1.97 -14.77 -6.66
CA GLN A 67 1.92 -16.06 -5.95
C GLN A 67 0.49 -16.58 -5.78
N ASP A 68 -0.44 -15.70 -5.41
CA ASP A 68 -1.83 -16.09 -5.10
C ASP A 68 -2.67 -16.32 -6.38
N THR A 69 -2.36 -15.65 -7.49
CA THR A 69 -3.21 -15.61 -8.69
C THR A 69 -2.53 -16.06 -9.98
N GLY A 70 -1.21 -16.21 -9.99
CA GLY A 70 -0.39 -16.45 -11.19
C GLY A 70 -0.30 -15.24 -12.13
N LEU A 71 -0.82 -14.08 -11.74
CA LEU A 71 -0.83 -12.85 -12.53
C LEU A 71 -0.08 -11.73 -11.81
N ARG A 72 0.90 -11.12 -12.47
CA ARG A 72 1.59 -9.95 -11.91
C ARG A 72 0.75 -8.69 -12.10
N PRO A 73 0.37 -7.99 -11.01
CA PRO A 73 -0.44 -6.79 -11.12
C PRO A 73 0.37 -5.62 -11.69
N GLN A 74 -0.32 -4.74 -12.42
CA GLN A 74 0.23 -3.43 -12.79
C GLN A 74 -0.28 -2.38 -11.82
N PHE A 75 0.64 -1.63 -11.21
CA PHE A 75 0.29 -0.48 -10.40
C PHE A 75 -0.07 0.69 -11.31
N THR A 76 -1.27 1.23 -11.14
CA THR A 76 -1.65 2.51 -11.75
C THR A 76 -1.09 3.67 -10.94
N ALA A 77 -1.20 4.88 -11.47
CA ALA A 77 -0.74 6.09 -10.79
C ALA A 77 -1.30 6.17 -9.35
N PRO A 78 -0.51 6.63 -8.37
CA PRO A 78 -0.93 6.68 -6.97
C PRO A 78 -2.20 7.51 -6.83
N ALA A 79 -3.30 6.84 -6.46
CA ALA A 79 -4.57 7.49 -6.18
C ALA A 79 -4.58 8.02 -4.74
N ARG A 80 -5.20 9.19 -4.54
CA ARG A 80 -5.40 9.76 -3.21
C ARG A 80 -6.31 8.83 -2.41
N ALA A 81 -5.92 8.47 -1.19
CA ALA A 81 -6.77 7.67 -0.32
C ALA A 81 -8.15 8.36 -0.13
N PRO A 82 -9.26 7.59 -0.19
CA PRO A 82 -10.58 8.04 0.18
C PRO A 82 -10.58 8.77 1.53
N GLU A 83 -11.40 9.81 1.64
CA GLU A 83 -11.34 10.75 2.78
C GLU A 83 -11.56 10.07 4.13
N HIS A 84 -12.41 9.04 4.16
CA HIS A 84 -12.73 8.26 5.36
C HIS A 84 -11.60 7.32 5.81
N GLU A 85 -10.52 7.18 5.03
CA GLU A 85 -9.35 6.36 5.36
C GLU A 85 -8.11 7.19 5.69
N ARG A 86 -8.24 8.51 5.62
CA ARG A 86 -7.23 9.45 6.09
C ARG A 86 -7.25 9.50 7.62
N SER A 87 -6.86 8.41 8.27
CA SER A 87 -6.44 8.48 9.67
C SER A 87 -5.09 9.18 9.72
N GLY A 88 -5.13 10.52 9.70
CA GLY A 88 -4.05 11.37 10.19
C GLY A 88 -4.31 11.69 11.65
N ARG A 89 -3.24 11.76 12.46
CA ARG A 89 -3.26 12.15 13.87
C ARG A 89 -4.35 13.19 14.17
N ALA A 90 -5.32 12.81 15.00
CA ALA A 90 -6.01 13.78 15.85
C ALA A 90 -5.01 14.36 16.86
#